data_AF-A0A3N4LB36-F1
#
_entry.id   AF-A0A3N4LB36-F1
#
_cell.length_a   1.000
_cell.length_b   1.000
_cell.length_c   1.000
_cell.angle_alpha   90.00
_cell.angle_beta   90.00
_cell.angle_gamma   90.00
#
_symmetry.space_group_name_H-M   'P 1'
#
loop_
_entity.id
_entity.type
_entity.pdbx_description
1 polymer ?
#
loop_
_entity_poly.entity_id
_entity_poly.type
_entity_poly.pdbx_seq_one_letter_code
_entity_poly.pdbx_strand_id
1 'polypeptide(L)'
;MKRIIESDWKAGRARIMISTSPWGMGIDDPDVERVIQWGVRHLKNLDTIMQRFRCAGRTAELQGAYILFTEKEFIGPRSSTEKVATKR
;
A
#
# COMPACT_ATOMS: atom_id res chain seq x y z
N MET A 1 17.07 -2.71 13.57
CA MET A 1 15.66 -3.14 13.50
C MET A 1 15.22 -3.50 12.08
N LYS A 2 15.35 -2.61 11.07
CA LYS A 2 14.99 -2.89 9.66
C LYS A 2 15.56 -4.22 9.10
N ARG A 3 16.83 -4.53 9.38
CA ARG A 3 17.51 -5.75 8.90
C ARG A 3 16.92 -7.06 9.43
N ILE A 4 16.42 -7.09 10.66
CA ILE A 4 15.87 -8.31 11.26
C ILE A 4 14.51 -8.61 10.62
N ILE A 5 13.66 -7.58 10.50
CA ILE A 5 12.34 -7.67 9.85
C ILE A 5 12.49 -8.10 8.39
N GLU A 6 13.45 -7.52 7.66
CA GLU A 6 13.74 -7.92 6.28
C GLU A 6 14.25 -9.36 6.18
N SER A 7 15.13 -9.77 7.10
CA SER A 7 15.64 -11.15 7.14
C SER A 7 14.54 -12.16 7.45
N ASP A 8 13.64 -11.83 8.38
CA ASP A 8 12.50 -12.69 8.74
C ASP A 8 11.47 -12.78 7.61
N TRP A 9 11.25 -11.67 6.90
CA TRP A 9 10.40 -11.62 5.72
C TRP A 9 10.96 -12.49 4.58
N LYS A 10 12.22 -12.25 4.17
CA LYS A 10 12.87 -13.01 3.09
C LYS A 10 13.04 -14.49 3.41
N ALA A 11 13.18 -14.84 4.69
CA ALA A 11 13.25 -16.23 5.12
C ALA A 11 11.87 -16.89 5.29
N GLY A 12 10.78 -16.20 4.97
CA GLY A 12 9.41 -16.71 5.10
C GLY A 12 8.93 -16.91 6.54
N ARG A 13 9.68 -16.42 7.54
CA ARG A 13 9.29 -16.48 8.96
C ARG A 13 8.16 -15.50 9.28
N ALA A 14 8.12 -14.37 8.58
CA ALA A 14 7.06 -13.38 8.68
C ALA A 14 6.15 -13.44 7.45
N ARG A 15 4.89 -13.90 7.65
CA ARG A 15 3.89 -13.96 6.56
C ARG A 15 3.32 -12.58 6.20
N ILE A 16 3.25 -11.67 7.16
CA ILE A 16 2.63 -10.35 6.98
C ILE A 16 3.61 -9.29 7.49
N MET A 17 3.82 -8.27 6.67
CA MET A 17 4.61 -7.10 7.02
C MET A 17 3.72 -5.87 6.99
N ILE A 18 3.81 -5.06 8.05
CA ILE A 18 3.05 -3.82 8.21
C ILE A 18 4.03 -2.66 8.14
N SER A 19 3.78 -1.70 7.24
CA SER A 19 4.60 -0.51 7.04
C SER A 19 3.75 0.72 6.80
N THR A 20 4.17 1.87 7.33
CA THR A 20 3.48 3.16 7.18
C THR A 20 3.83 3.87 5.88
N SER A 21 5.06 3.68 5.38
CA SER A 21 5.53 4.16 4.08
C SER A 21 5.54 3.02 3.06
N PRO A 22 5.50 3.31 1.74
CA PRO A 22 6.00 2.35 0.78
C PRO A 22 7.40 2.00 1.24
N TRP A 23 7.58 0.74 1.60
CA TRP A 23 8.85 0.22 2.05
C TRP A 23 9.80 0.44 0.84
N GLY A 24 10.84 1.25 1.05
CA GLY A 24 11.45 2.13 0.04
C GLY A 24 12.15 1.48 -1.16
N MET A 25 12.82 2.33 -1.95
CA MET A 25 13.65 1.97 -3.12
C MET A 25 14.52 0.73 -2.82
N GLY A 26 14.25 -0.41 -3.48
CA GLY A 26 15.07 -1.62 -3.35
C GLY A 26 14.38 -2.86 -2.78
N ILE A 27 13.08 -2.81 -2.49
CA ILE A 27 12.33 -4.04 -2.22
C ILE A 27 11.92 -4.67 -3.53
N ASP A 28 12.63 -5.74 -3.82
CA ASP A 28 12.44 -6.63 -4.94
C ASP A 28 12.14 -8.02 -4.42
N ASP A 29 10.90 -8.16 -3.95
CA ASP A 29 10.35 -9.44 -3.57
C ASP A 29 9.32 -9.83 -4.63
N PRO A 30 9.62 -10.84 -5.47
CA PRO A 30 8.74 -11.27 -6.54
C PRO A 30 7.44 -11.93 -6.02
N ASP A 31 7.45 -12.43 -4.79
CA ASP A 31 6.44 -13.35 -4.26
C ASP A 31 5.35 -12.65 -3.44
N VAL A 32 5.26 -11.32 -3.53
CA VAL A 32 4.21 -10.55 -2.85
C VAL A 32 2.88 -10.71 -3.59
N GLU A 33 2.01 -11.54 -3.04
CA GLU A 33 0.66 -11.78 -3.60
C GLU A 33 -0.32 -10.64 -3.35
N ARG A 34 -0.25 -9.97 -2.19
CA ARG A 34 -1.28 -9.00 -1.78
C ARG A 34 -0.70 -7.79 -1.10
N VAL A 35 -1.26 -6.63 -1.45
CA VAL A 35 -1.00 -5.36 -0.75
C VAL A 35 -2.34 -4.79 -0.27
N ILE A 36 -2.45 -4.63 1.05
CA ILE A 36 -3.61 -4.03 1.69
C ILE A 36 -3.24 -2.60 2.11
N GLN A 37 -3.90 -1.64 1.50
CA GLN A 37 -3.78 -0.23 1.87
C GLN A 37 -4.85 0.12 2.89
N TRP A 38 -4.43 0.25 4.15
CA TRP A 38 -5.27 0.74 5.23
C TRP A 38 -5.36 2.27 5.23
N GLY A 39 -6.54 2.83 5.52
CA GLY A 39 -6.71 4.26 5.78
C GLY A 39 -6.57 5.12 4.51
N VAL A 40 -7.37 4.82 3.48
CA VAL A 40 -7.36 5.53 2.19
C VAL A 40 -7.52 7.06 2.34
N ARG A 41 -8.19 7.52 3.40
CA ARG A 41 -8.35 8.95 3.74
C ARG A 41 -7.03 9.73 3.80
N HIS A 42 -5.94 9.10 4.23
CA HIS A 42 -4.64 9.78 4.41
C HIS A 42 -3.78 9.78 3.14
N LEU A 43 -4.25 9.15 2.05
CA LEU A 43 -3.55 9.15 0.78
C LEU A 43 -3.83 10.46 0.05
N LYS A 44 -2.78 11.26 -0.10
CA LYS A 44 -2.86 12.57 -0.75
C LYS A 44 -3.10 12.44 -2.26
N ASN A 45 -2.41 11.49 -2.90
CA ASN A 45 -2.32 11.39 -4.36
C ASN A 45 -2.46 9.94 -4.84
N LEU A 46 -3.04 9.76 -6.03
CA LEU A 46 -3.12 8.47 -6.73
C LEU A 46 -1.74 7.88 -7.01
N ASP A 47 -0.75 8.72 -7.33
CA ASP A 47 0.62 8.26 -7.58
C ASP A 47 1.22 7.50 -6.40
N THR A 48 0.91 7.94 -5.17
CA THR A 48 1.37 7.25 -3.96
C THR A 48 0.72 5.88 -3.81
N ILE A 49 -0.55 5.75 -4.23
CA ILE A 49 -1.27 4.48 -4.23
C ILE A 49 -0.64 3.54 -5.27
N MET A 50 -0.45 4.04 -6.49
CA MET A 50 0.15 3.29 -7.59
C MET A 50 1.57 2.84 -7.25
N GLN A 51 2.39 3.69 -6.63
CA GLN A 51 3.72 3.31 -6.18
C GLN A 51 3.71 2.18 -5.15
N ARG A 52 2.76 2.20 -4.21
CA ARG A 52 2.58 1.12 -3.21
C ARG A 52 2.09 -0.17 -3.87
N PHE A 53 1.24 -0.07 -4.88
CA PHE A 53 0.75 -1.23 -5.61
C PHE A 53 1.85 -1.92 -6.42
N ARG A 54 2.84 -1.19 -6.95
CA ARG A 54 3.98 -1.80 -7.65
C ARG A 54 4.84 -2.78 -6.82
N CYS A 55 4.55 -2.94 -5.53
CA CYS A 55 5.15 -3.95 -4.67
C CYS A 55 4.54 -5.35 -4.81
N ALA A 56 3.33 -5.53 -5.39
CA ALA A 56 2.74 -6.86 -5.57
C ALA A 56 2.86 -7.37 -7.01
N GLY A 57 2.84 -8.69 -7.18
CA GLY A 57 2.72 -9.34 -8.49
C GLY A 57 3.80 -8.96 -9.49
N ARG A 58 5.08 -9.00 -9.08
CA ARG A 58 6.21 -8.71 -10.00
C ARG A 58 6.52 -9.85 -10.95
N THR A 59 6.17 -11.08 -10.60
CA THR A 59 6.30 -12.25 -11.47
C THR A 59 5.06 -12.38 -12.34
N ALA A 60 5.24 -12.67 -13.63
CA ALA A 60 4.15 -12.83 -14.60
C ALA A 60 3.15 -13.94 -14.26
N GLU A 61 3.57 -14.89 -13.42
CA GLU A 61 2.79 -16.05 -12.96
C GLU A 61 1.92 -15.73 -11.73
N LEU A 62 2.19 -14.62 -11.04
CA LEU A 62 1.52 -14.24 -9.80
C LEU A 62 0.47 -13.15 -10.05
N GLN A 63 -0.80 -13.46 -9.77
CA GLN A 63 -1.85 -12.45 -9.74
C GLN A 63 -1.79 -11.67 -8.42
N GLY A 64 -1.19 -10.48 -8.47
CA GLY A 64 -1.18 -9.54 -7.36
C GLY A 64 -2.58 -8.97 -7.07
N ALA A 65 -3.06 -9.05 -5.83
CA ALA A 65 -4.31 -8.43 -5.42
C ALA A 65 -4.06 -7.14 -4.62
N TYR A 66 -4.75 -6.07 -5.03
CA TYR A 66 -4.70 -4.77 -4.36
C TYR A 66 -6.01 -4.49 -3.64
N ILE A 67 -5.93 -4.34 -2.32
CA ILE A 67 -7.11 -4.13 -1.48
C ILE A 67 -6.99 -2.73 -0.88
N LEU A 68 -7.87 -1.84 -1.32
CA LEU A 68 -8.09 -0.54 -0.67
C LEU A 68 -9.11 -0.76 0.46
N PHE A 69 -8.65 -0.66 1.70
CA PHE A 69 -9.54 -0.75 2.85
C PHE A 69 -9.89 0.66 3.34
N THR A 70 -11.17 0.98 3.28
CA THR A 70 -11.73 2.25 3.74
C THR A 70 -12.92 2.02 4.65
N GLU A 71 -13.15 2.96 5.57
CA GLU A 71 -14.34 2.95 6.41
C GLU A 71 -15.59 3.23 5.56
N LYS A 72 -16.71 2.62 5.96
CA LYS A 72 -18.00 2.67 5.23
C LYS A 72 -18.48 4.11 4.99
N GLU A 73 -18.14 5.02 5.89
CA GLU A 73 -18.52 6.44 5.85
C GLU A 73 -17.97 7.17 4.61
N PHE A 74 -16.87 6.68 4.03
CA PHE A 74 -16.23 7.27 2.86
C PHE A 74 -16.62 6.60 1.54
N ILE A 75 -17.52 5.61 1.58
CA ILE A 75 -18.02 4.93 0.40
C ILE A 75 -19.31 5.62 -0.05
N GLY A 76 -19.23 6.44 -1.09
CA GLY A 76 -20.39 7.16 -1.59
C GLY A 76 -20.07 8.13 -2.73
N PRO A 77 -21.09 8.76 -3.34
CA PRO A 77 -20.89 9.82 -4.32
C PRO A 77 -20.09 10.96 -3.67
N ARG A 78 -19.11 11.48 -4.39
CA ARG A 78 -18.27 12.58 -3.94
C ARG A 78 -19.17 13.80 -3.70
N SER A 79 -19.52 14.11 -2.46
CA SER A 79 -20.25 15.33 -2.16
C SER A 79 -19.34 16.50 -2.51
N SER A 80 -19.75 17.31 -3.47
CA SER A 80 -19.01 18.43 -4.05
C SER A 80 -18.81 19.62 -3.08
N THR A 81 -18.73 19.39 -1.78
CA THR A 81 -18.73 20.40 -0.72
C THR A 81 -17.48 20.44 0.17
N GLU A 82 -16.39 19.75 -0.19
CA GLU A 82 -15.10 20.06 0.44
C GLU A 82 -14.42 21.23 -0.26
N LYS A 83 -14.67 22.42 0.29
CA LYS A 83 -13.92 23.65 0.02
C LYS A 83 -12.43 23.33 0.18
N VAL A 84 -11.72 23.33 -0.95
CA VAL A 84 -10.26 23.23 -1.01
C VAL A 84 -9.69 24.45 -0.27
N ALA A 85 -9.34 24.26 1.00
CA ALA A 85 -8.53 25.21 1.75
C ALA A 85 -7.07 25.08 1.28
N THR A 86 -6.78 25.61 0.10
CA THR A 86 -5.42 25.90 -0.35
C THR A 86 -4.88 27.02 0.53
N LYS A 87 -4.13 26.68 1.59
CA LYS A 87 -3.21 27.65 2.21
C LYS A 87 -1.95 27.73 1.34
N ARG A 88 -1.75 28.93 0.81
CA ARG A 88 -0.53 29.41 0.14
C ARG A 88 0.68 29.32 1.05
#